data_AF-A0A7V9GMI3-F1
#
_entry.id   AF-A0A7V9GMI3-F1
#
_cell.length_a   1.000
_cell.length_b   1.000
_cell.length_c   1.000
_cell.angle_alpha   90.00
_cell.angle_beta   90.00
_cell.angle_gamma   90.00
#
_symmetry.space_group_name_H-M   'P 1'
#
loop_
_entity.id
_entity.type
_entity.pdbx_description
1 polymer ?
#
loop_
_entity_poly.entity_id
_entity_poly.type
_entity_poly.pdbx_seq_one_letter_code
_entity_poly.pdbx_strand_id
1 'polypeptide(L)' 'REAYKCVSDKTISNDILRTPFTECSNWIKTDGSCTVPTNEQVIFDAGSYIELKPGFRATYGSVFRAHIDGCGGNELLK' A
#
# COMPACT_ATOMS: atom_id res chain seq x y z
N ARG A 1 -12.17 -13.73 17.20
CA ARG A 1 -11.11 -13.24 16.30
C ARG A 1 -11.73 -12.13 15.49
N GLU A 2 -11.43 -10.87 15.81
CA GLU A 2 -11.94 -9.75 15.02
C GLU A 2 -11.29 -9.84 13.63
N ALA A 3 -12.12 -9.92 12.60
CA ALA A 3 -11.66 -9.73 11.23
C ALA A 3 -11.06 -8.32 11.16
N TYR A 4 -9.78 -8.20 10.79
CA TYR A 4 -9.23 -6.90 10.41
C TYR A 4 -10.16 -6.34 9.34
N LYS A 5 -10.88 -5.27 9.68
CA LYS A 5 -11.89 -4.70 8.81
C LYS A 5 -11.16 -4.01 7.67
N CYS A 6 -10.95 -4.75 6.59
CA CYS A 6 -10.41 -4.20 5.36
C CYS A 6 -11.33 -3.06 4.89
N VAL A 7 -10.76 -1.87 4.75
CA VAL A 7 -11.51 -0.69 4.33
C VAL A 7 -11.84 -0.80 2.83
N SER A 8 -12.89 -0.12 2.39
CA SER A 8 -13.26 -0.11 0.97
C SER A 8 -12.17 0.53 0.13
N ASP A 9 -11.69 1.67 0.61
CA ASP A 9 -10.75 2.52 -0.10
C ASP A 9 -9.83 3.23 0.88
N LYS A 10 -8.67 3.64 0.39
CA LYS A 10 -7.70 4.37 1.19
C LYS A 10 -6.90 5.36 0.37
N THR A 11 -6.86 6.60 0.86
CA THR A 11 -5.89 7.60 0.43
C THR A 11 -4.76 7.66 1.46
N ILE A 12 -3.51 7.67 1.00
CA ILE A 12 -2.32 7.87 1.83
C ILE A 12 -1.68 9.19 1.42
N SER A 13 -1.61 10.12 2.37
CA SER A 13 -1.25 11.52 2.13
C SER A 13 -0.03 11.95 2.90
N ASN A 14 0.97 12.50 2.21
CA ASN A 14 2.15 13.13 2.83
C ASN A 14 2.85 12.24 3.87
N ASP A 15 3.06 10.96 3.53
CA ASP A 15 3.51 9.93 4.49
C ASP A 15 4.89 9.35 4.16
N ILE A 16 5.58 8.88 5.19
CA ILE A 16 6.77 8.02 5.08
C ILE A 16 6.30 6.58 5.25
N LEU A 17 6.22 5.85 4.15
CA LEU A 17 5.59 4.55 4.05
C LEU A 17 6.46 3.48 4.71
N ARG A 18 6.17 3.18 5.98
CA ARG A 18 6.78 2.08 6.76
C ARG A 18 5.82 0.94 7.06
N THR A 19 4.54 1.12 6.75
CA THR A 19 3.55 0.05 6.92
C THR A 19 3.79 -0.99 5.84
N PRO A 20 4.23 -2.21 6.19
CA PRO A 20 4.74 -3.16 5.20
C PRO A 20 3.67 -3.69 4.27
N PHE A 21 2.41 -3.75 4.73
CA PHE A 21 1.29 -4.25 3.96
C PHE A 21 0.05 -3.39 4.20
N THR A 22 -0.57 -2.91 3.14
CA THR A 22 -1.84 -2.16 3.18
C THR A 22 -2.81 -2.77 2.18
N GLU A 23 -3.94 -3.28 2.68
CA GLU A 23 -5.02 -3.86 1.86
C GLU A 23 -6.28 -2.98 1.85
N CYS A 24 -6.98 -2.95 0.71
CA CYS A 24 -8.31 -2.33 0.53
C CYS A 24 -9.18 -3.15 -0.42
N SER A 25 -10.50 -3.15 -0.23
CA SER A 25 -11.39 -3.97 -1.05
C SER A 25 -11.61 -3.40 -2.46
N ASN A 26 -11.33 -2.13 -2.67
CA ASN A 26 -11.53 -1.44 -3.94
C ASN A 26 -10.25 -0.75 -4.43
N TRP A 27 -9.80 0.32 -3.79
CA TRP A 27 -8.65 1.08 -4.30
C TRP A 27 -7.74 1.63 -3.22
N ILE A 28 -6.47 1.82 -3.60
CA ILE A 28 -5.49 2.59 -2.83
C ILE A 28 -4.99 3.74 -3.71
N LYS A 29 -4.95 4.94 -3.15
CA LYS A 29 -4.38 6.13 -3.79
C LYS A 29 -3.31 6.74 -2.91
N THR A 30 -2.26 7.24 -3.50
CA THR A 30 -1.35 8.18 -2.83
C THR A 30 -1.64 9.60 -3.28
N ASP A 31 -1.37 10.57 -2.42
CA ASP A 31 -1.32 11.99 -2.76
C ASP A 31 -0.25 12.72 -1.94
N GLY A 32 0.13 13.90 -2.43
CA GLY A 32 1.25 14.66 -1.85
C GLY A 32 2.57 13.88 -1.87
N SER A 33 3.42 14.12 -0.87
CA SER A 33 4.73 13.47 -0.79
C SER A 33 4.65 12.14 -0.06
N CYS A 34 4.59 11.03 -0.80
CA CYS A 34 4.63 9.68 -0.22
C CYS A 34 5.97 9.01 -0.52
N THR A 35 6.76 8.68 0.50
CA THR A 35 8.09 8.10 0.32
C THR A 35 8.20 6.72 0.95
N VAL A 36 8.58 5.70 0.18
CA VAL A 36 9.08 4.43 0.72
C VAL A 36 10.56 4.63 1.05
N PRO A 37 10.96 4.63 2.34
CA PRO A 37 12.33 4.91 2.71
C PRO A 37 13.23 3.67 2.52
N THR A 38 14.54 3.89 2.55
CA THR A 38 15.54 2.86 2.25
C THR A 38 15.42 1.68 3.21
N ASN A 39 15.62 0.46 2.69
CA ASN A 39 15.48 -0.81 3.39
C ASN A 39 14.06 -1.18 3.82
N GLU A 40 13.04 -0.38 3.50
CA GLU A 40 11.65 -0.80 3.71
C GLU A 40 11.11 -1.60 2.53
N GLN A 41 10.15 -2.48 2.84
CA GLN A 41 9.32 -3.16 1.85
C GLN A 41 7.87 -2.79 2.11
N VAL A 42 7.22 -2.17 1.13
CA VAL A 42 5.81 -1.76 1.20
C VAL A 42 5.04 -2.44 0.09
N ILE A 43 3.92 -3.05 0.47
CA ILE A 43 3.00 -3.72 -0.44
C ILE A 43 1.65 -3.03 -0.33
N PHE A 44 1.13 -2.58 -1.47
CA PHE A 44 -0.26 -2.17 -1.61
C PHE A 44 -1.04 -3.28 -2.31
N ASP A 45 -2.14 -3.69 -1.71
CA ASP A 45 -3.06 -4.68 -2.27
C ASP A 45 -4.47 -4.08 -2.35
N ALA A 46 -5.01 -3.96 -3.55
CA ALA A 46 -6.31 -3.32 -3.77
C ALA A 46 -7.18 -4.15 -4.71
N GLY A 47 -8.49 -4.23 -4.47
CA GLY A 47 -9.36 -5.11 -5.27
C GLY A 47 -9.53 -4.68 -6.74
N SER A 48 -9.38 -3.39 -7.05
CA SER A 48 -9.65 -2.83 -8.38
C SER A 48 -8.44 -2.11 -8.97
N TYR A 49 -7.87 -1.13 -8.25
CA TYR A 49 -6.74 -0.35 -8.75
C TYR A 49 -5.90 0.30 -7.66
N ILE A 50 -4.64 0.61 -8.02
CA ILE A 50 -3.71 1.40 -7.23
C ILE A 50 -3.27 2.59 -8.07
N GLU A 51 -3.44 3.80 -7.54
CA GLU A 51 -3.06 5.05 -8.22
C GLU A 51 -1.96 5.76 -7.44
N LEU A 52 -0.76 5.83 -8.01
CA LEU A 52 0.37 6.56 -7.44
C LEU A 52 0.42 7.96 -8.05
N LYS A 53 -0.12 8.95 -7.35
CA LYS A 53 -0.09 10.34 -7.84
C LYS A 53 1.33 10.93 -7.77
N PRO A 54 1.60 12.00 -8.54
CA PRO A 54 2.87 12.72 -8.46
C PRO A 54 3.27 13.04 -7.02
N GLY A 55 4.53 12.78 -6.68
CA GLY A 55 5.05 12.88 -5.31
C GLY A 55 5.31 11.54 -4.63
N PHE A 56 4.87 10.42 -5.23
CA PHE A 56 5.31 9.09 -4.81
C PHE A 56 6.78 8.84 -5.15
N ARG A 57 7.58 8.38 -4.18
CA ARG A 57 9.00 8.09 -4.34
C ARG A 57 9.41 6.83 -3.59
N ALA A 58 10.01 5.88 -4.30
CA ALA A 58 10.77 4.80 -3.69
C ALA A 58 12.26 5.20 -3.64
N THR A 59 12.89 5.21 -2.47
CA THR A 59 14.31 5.54 -2.37
C THR A 59 15.19 4.33 -2.73
N TYR A 60 16.44 4.58 -3.10
CA TYR A 60 17.40 3.50 -3.38
C TYR A 60 17.48 2.51 -2.21
N GLY A 61 17.42 1.22 -2.50
CA GLY A 61 17.40 0.15 -1.50
C GLY A 61 16.04 -0.11 -0.84
N SER A 62 14.97 0.57 -1.25
CA SER A 62 13.60 0.21 -0.87
C SER A 62 12.97 -0.74 -1.89
N VAL A 63 11.89 -1.43 -1.49
CA VAL A 63 11.05 -2.22 -2.39
C VAL A 63 9.60 -1.78 -2.25
N PHE A 64 8.96 -1.50 -3.38
CA PHE A 64 7.53 -1.27 -3.46
C PHE A 64 6.89 -2.34 -4.36
N ARG A 65 5.78 -2.92 -3.92
CA ARG A 65 4.97 -3.86 -4.71
C ARG A 65 3.50 -3.42 -4.71
N ALA A 66 2.83 -3.71 -5.81
CA ALA A 66 1.43 -3.41 -6.03
C ALA A 66 0.73 -4.66 -6.54
N HIS A 67 -0.36 -5.05 -5.87
CA HIS A 67 -1.14 -6.26 -6.14
C HIS A 67 -2.59 -5.88 -6.33
N ILE A 68 -3.26 -6.61 -7.22
CA ILE A 68 -4.71 -6.50 -7.42
C ILE A 68 -5.35 -7.83 -7.04
N ASP A 69 -5.50 -8.06 -5.73
CA ASP A 69 -6.18 -9.23 -5.14
C ASP A 69 -7.31 -8.76 -4.19
N GLY A 70 -7.11 -7.62 -3.53
CA GLY A 70 -8.09 -6.98 -2.64
C GLY A 70 -7.95 -7.42 -1.18
N CYS A 71 -9.07 -7.63 -0.50
CA CYS A 71 -9.03 -8.10 0.88
C CYS A 71 -9.09 -9.62 0.92
N GLY A 72 -8.27 -10.25 1.75
CA GLY A 72 -8.39 -11.69 2.02
C GLY A 72 -7.11 -12.50 1.90
N GLY A 73 -5.95 -11.86 1.79
CA GLY A 73 -4.66 -12.56 1.77
C GLY A 73 -3.57 -11.73 2.41
N ASN A 74 -3.05 -12.20 3.54
CA ASN A 74 -1.79 -11.71 4.07
C ASN A 74 -0.69 -12.23 3.13
N GLU A 75 -0.19 -11.43 2.18
CA GLU A 75 0.92 -11.85 1.30
C GLU A 75 2.19 -12.23 2.08
N LEU A 76 2.28 -11.87 3.37
CA LEU A 76 3.33 -12.37 4.27
C LEU A 76 3.19 -13.85 4.64
N LEU A 77 2.13 -14.53 4.19
CA LEU A 77 1.86 -15.97 4.41
C LEU A 77 1.71 -16.78 3.10
N LYS A 78 1.90 -16.17 1.93
CA LYS A 78 1.92 -16.88 0.62
C LYS A 78 3.36 -17.13 0.17
#